data_AF-A0A383RKI4-F1
#
_entry.id   AF-A0A383RKI4-F1
#
_cell.length_a   1.000
_cell.length_b   1.000
_cell.length_c   1.000
_cell.angle_alpha   90.00
_cell.angle_beta   90.00
_cell.angle_gamma   90.00
#
_symmetry.space_group_name_H-M   'P 1'
#
loop_
_entity.id
_entity.type
_entity.pdbx_description
1 polymer ?
#
loop_
_entity_poly.entity_id
_entity_poly.type
_entity_poly.pdbx_seq_one_letter_code
_entity_poly.pdbx_strand_id
1 'polypeptide(L)'
;MKKLKRSARLVEMTQYLMSKPHTLIPLTTFAERYGAAKSSISEDLAIIKEVFESEGTGDLLTLAGAAGGVKFIPKCTPNIALPVIESLCASMGHPDRVLPGGYFYITDILGQPALMNDVGRMFASAFAGCNIDVVMTVETKGIPIAYATAAHLNLPVVLVRRDHVVTEGSAVSINYVSGSQKSIHTMTLARRALKERSRVLIVDDFMRAGGTIHGMMDLLKEFDATVAGVGVLVESEDVSNEERLLTDYVSLIRVGTVDARTRHIMVKPGNYFDKE
;
A
#
# COMPACT_ATOMS: atom_id res chain seq x y z
N MET A 1 -21.39 0.41 33.62
CA MET A 1 -20.01 0.22 33.11
C MET A 1 -19.02 0.85 34.07
N LYS A 2 -17.87 0.22 34.30
CA LYS A 2 -16.84 0.72 35.22
C LYS A 2 -16.11 1.90 34.56
N LYS A 3 -16.15 3.08 35.20
CA LYS A 3 -15.41 4.27 34.74
C LYS A 3 -13.92 3.95 34.68
N LEU A 4 -13.33 4.07 33.49
CA LEU A 4 -11.90 3.82 33.29
C LEU A 4 -11.08 5.02 33.80
N LYS A 5 -9.93 4.72 34.41
CA LYS A 5 -8.92 5.73 34.74
C LYS A 5 -8.35 6.31 33.44
N ARG A 6 -7.87 7.57 33.48
CA ARG A 6 -7.31 8.26 32.30
C ARG A 6 -6.20 7.45 31.62
N SER A 7 -5.26 6.91 32.38
CA SER A 7 -4.17 6.08 31.85
C SER A 7 -4.66 4.86 31.08
N ALA A 8 -5.63 4.13 31.62
CA ALA A 8 -6.23 2.97 30.94
C ALA A 8 -7.00 3.40 29.68
N ARG A 9 -7.68 4.55 29.74
CA ARG A 9 -8.43 5.10 28.61
C ARG A 9 -7.50 5.52 27.46
N LEU A 10 -6.37 6.16 27.74
CA LEU A 10 -5.36 6.52 26.73
C LEU A 10 -4.85 5.26 26.00
N VAL A 11 -4.48 4.22 26.75
CA VAL A 11 -4.01 2.95 26.16
C VAL A 11 -5.07 2.33 25.23
N GLU A 12 -6.31 2.22 25.70
CA GLU A 12 -7.39 1.63 24.89
C GLU A 12 -7.71 2.50 23.66
N MET A 13 -7.82 3.83 23.82
CA MET A 13 -8.10 4.76 22.72
C MET A 13 -7.03 4.70 21.64
N THR A 14 -5.75 4.68 22.03
CA THR A 14 -4.63 4.52 21.09
C THR A 14 -4.78 3.22 20.29
N GLN A 15 -5.00 2.09 20.96
CA GLN A 15 -5.22 0.80 20.28
C GLN A 15 -6.46 0.83 19.38
N TYR A 16 -7.55 1.45 19.82
CA TYR A 16 -8.81 1.51 19.07
C TYR A 16 -8.67 2.35 17.80
N LEU A 17 -7.96 3.47 17.86
CA LEU A 17 -7.67 4.32 16.71
C LEU A 17 -6.76 3.61 15.70
N MET A 18 -5.67 3.00 16.18
CA MET A 18 -4.70 2.31 15.32
C MET A 18 -5.27 1.05 14.66
N SER A 19 -6.21 0.35 15.31
CA SER A 19 -6.88 -0.83 14.74
C SER A 19 -7.96 -0.49 13.70
N LYS A 20 -8.32 0.79 13.56
CA LYS A 20 -9.36 1.26 12.63
C LYS A 20 -8.92 2.54 11.91
N PRO A 21 -7.81 2.49 11.15
CA PRO A 21 -7.36 3.66 10.41
C PRO A 21 -8.41 4.07 9.37
N HIS A 22 -8.39 5.33 8.94
CA HIS A 22 -9.34 5.95 8.01
C HIS A 22 -10.83 5.92 8.42
N THR A 23 -11.17 5.40 9.61
CA THR A 23 -12.54 5.33 10.11
C THR A 23 -12.88 6.57 10.92
N LEU A 24 -13.98 7.26 10.58
CA LEU A 24 -14.51 8.33 11.41
C LEU A 24 -15.20 7.75 12.64
N ILE A 25 -14.67 8.02 13.83
CA ILE A 25 -15.20 7.54 15.10
C ILE A 25 -15.85 8.71 15.84
N PRO A 26 -17.18 8.69 16.08
CA PRO A 26 -17.85 9.72 16.85
C PRO A 26 -17.33 9.78 18.30
N LEU A 27 -17.19 10.98 18.86
CA LEU A 27 -16.76 11.18 20.25
C LEU A 27 -17.71 10.50 21.26
N THR A 28 -19.00 10.38 20.92
CA THR A 28 -19.99 9.65 21.73
C THR A 28 -19.60 8.20 21.94
N THR A 29 -19.02 7.54 20.93
CA THR A 29 -18.53 6.16 21.00
C THR A 29 -17.57 6.00 22.17
N PHE A 30 -16.60 6.90 22.31
CA PHE A 30 -15.63 6.87 23.40
C PHE A 30 -16.22 7.30 24.74
N ALA A 31 -17.07 8.33 24.74
CA ALA A 31 -17.72 8.81 25.96
C ALA A 31 -18.56 7.70 26.63
N GLU A 32 -19.36 6.99 25.84
CA GLU A 32 -20.18 5.85 26.29
C GLU A 32 -19.28 4.67 26.70
N ARG A 33 -18.33 4.29 25.84
CA ARG A 33 -17.42 3.16 26.06
C ARG A 33 -16.64 3.25 27.37
N TYR A 34 -16.23 4.45 27.77
CA TYR A 34 -15.41 4.63 28.97
C TYR A 34 -16.15 5.23 30.16
N GLY A 35 -17.44 5.58 30.00
CA GLY A 35 -18.22 6.29 31.01
C GLY A 35 -17.59 7.64 31.39
N ALA A 36 -17.17 8.42 30.39
CA ALA A 36 -16.48 9.70 30.56
C ALA A 36 -17.16 10.82 29.76
N ALA A 37 -17.02 12.07 30.23
CA ALA A 37 -17.56 13.23 29.52
C ALA A 37 -16.80 13.48 28.20
N LYS A 38 -17.48 14.03 27.18
CA LYS A 38 -16.89 14.35 25.87
C LYS A 38 -15.69 15.32 25.99
N SER A 39 -15.71 16.23 26.96
CA SER A 39 -14.56 17.12 27.25
C SER A 39 -13.33 16.32 27.65
N SER A 40 -13.46 15.37 28.57
CA SER A 40 -12.36 14.49 28.98
C SER A 40 -11.85 13.60 27.84
N ILE A 41 -12.74 13.12 26.96
CA ILE A 41 -12.33 12.41 25.74
C ILE A 41 -11.52 13.31 24.82
N SER A 42 -11.94 14.57 24.66
CA SER A 42 -11.25 15.53 23.79
C SER A 42 -9.85 15.88 24.31
N GLU A 43 -9.68 16.02 25.62
CA GLU A 43 -8.36 16.19 26.25
C GLU A 43 -7.43 15.00 26.02
N ASP A 44 -7.96 13.78 26.05
CA ASP A 44 -7.16 12.59 25.77
C ASP A 44 -6.81 12.45 24.29
N LEU A 45 -7.74 12.79 23.40
CA LEU A 45 -7.47 12.85 21.96
C LEU A 45 -6.42 13.89 21.62
N ALA A 46 -6.37 15.02 22.33
CA ALA A 46 -5.33 16.03 22.15
C ALA A 46 -3.94 15.46 22.49
N ILE A 47 -3.81 14.71 23.59
CA ILE A 47 -2.56 14.01 23.95
C ILE A 47 -2.19 12.99 22.88
N ILE A 48 -3.15 12.16 22.45
CA ILE A 48 -2.89 11.12 21.44
C ILE A 48 -2.46 11.76 20.12
N LYS A 49 -3.11 12.85 19.71
CA LYS A 49 -2.76 13.63 18.51
C LYS A 49 -1.32 14.13 18.59
N GLU A 50 -0.96 14.79 19.69
CA GLU A 50 0.39 15.31 19.92
C GLU A 50 1.44 14.20 19.78
N VAL A 51 1.24 13.05 20.44
CA VAL A 51 2.15 11.91 20.37
C VAL A 51 2.20 11.30 18.97
N PHE A 52 1.05 11.12 18.31
CA PHE A 52 1.02 10.53 16.98
C PHE A 52 1.73 11.40 15.94
N GLU A 53 1.58 12.72 16.03
CA GLU A 53 2.19 13.67 15.11
C GLU A 53 3.69 13.84 15.42
N SER A 54 4.09 13.94 16.69
CA SER A 54 5.50 14.10 17.07
C SER A 54 6.36 12.87 16.76
N GLU A 55 5.81 11.66 16.94
CA GLU A 55 6.49 10.40 16.65
C GLU A 55 6.35 9.99 15.17
N GLY A 56 5.69 10.80 14.34
CA GLY A 56 5.43 10.50 12.92
C GLY A 56 4.55 9.27 12.69
N THR A 57 3.77 8.84 13.70
CA THR A 57 2.86 7.68 13.64
C THR A 57 1.72 7.91 12.64
N GLY A 58 1.16 9.12 12.63
CA GLY A 58 0.03 9.48 11.78
C GLY A 58 -0.65 10.76 12.25
N ASP A 59 -1.63 11.19 11.48
CA ASP A 59 -2.44 12.36 11.83
C ASP A 59 -3.71 11.93 12.56
N LEU A 60 -4.10 12.68 13.60
CA LEU A 60 -5.43 12.55 14.20
C LEU A 60 -6.29 13.74 13.76
N LEU A 61 -7.17 13.49 12.79
CA LEU A 61 -8.07 14.47 12.23
C LEU A 61 -9.34 14.58 13.06
N THR A 62 -9.70 15.79 13.46
CA THR A 62 -10.93 16.06 14.20
C THR A 62 -11.93 16.75 13.27
N LEU A 63 -13.12 16.17 13.14
CA LEU A 63 -14.26 16.77 12.45
C LEU A 63 -15.24 17.33 13.47
N ALA A 64 -15.51 18.63 13.41
CA ALA A 64 -16.43 19.30 14.31
C ALA A 64 -17.91 19.01 13.97
N GLY A 65 -18.80 19.19 14.95
CA GLY A 65 -20.26 19.06 14.80
C GLY A 65 -20.86 17.82 15.46
N ALA A 66 -22.19 17.73 15.45
CA ALA A 66 -22.94 16.65 16.13
C ALA A 66 -22.69 15.26 15.53
N ALA A 67 -22.46 15.19 14.22
CA ALA A 67 -22.04 13.99 13.48
C ALA A 67 -20.51 13.91 13.30
N GLY A 68 -19.78 14.81 13.97
CA GLY A 68 -18.32 14.86 13.96
C GLY A 68 -17.67 13.72 14.74
N GLY A 69 -16.35 13.73 14.77
CA GLY A 69 -15.58 12.65 15.34
C GLY A 69 -14.08 12.84 15.19
N VAL A 70 -13.35 11.75 15.41
CA VAL A 70 -11.93 11.66 15.12
C VAL A 70 -11.63 10.57 14.12
N LYS A 71 -10.62 10.79 13.30
CA LYS A 71 -10.14 9.83 12.31
C LYS A 71 -8.62 9.78 12.38
N PHE A 72 -8.09 8.58 12.59
CA PHE A 72 -6.65 8.35 12.52
C PHE A 72 -6.25 8.05 11.08
N ILE A 73 -5.22 8.74 10.58
CA ILE A 73 -4.63 8.57 9.26
C ILE A 73 -3.18 8.16 9.44
N PRO A 74 -2.80 6.90 9.14
CA PRO A 74 -1.41 6.49 9.19
C PRO A 74 -0.55 7.37 8.27
N LYS A 75 0.60 7.81 8.78
CA LYS A 75 1.62 8.53 8.01
C LYS A 75 2.95 7.84 8.14
N CYS A 76 3.80 8.00 7.13
CA CYS A 76 5.18 7.56 7.14
C CYS A 76 6.04 8.72 6.67
N THR A 77 6.62 9.44 7.62
CA THR A 77 7.49 10.58 7.37
C THR A 77 8.84 10.13 6.81
N PRO A 78 9.58 11.00 6.09
CA PRO A 78 10.85 10.63 5.46
C PRO A 78 11.91 10.09 6.42
N ASN A 79 11.99 10.61 7.64
CA ASN A 79 12.90 10.13 8.69
C ASN A 79 12.61 8.69 9.14
N ILE A 80 11.38 8.21 8.96
CA ILE A 80 10.98 6.81 9.23
C ILE A 80 11.16 5.98 7.96
N ALA A 81 10.77 6.51 6.79
CA ALA A 81 10.76 5.76 5.55
C ALA A 81 12.17 5.50 5.00
N LEU A 82 13.05 6.50 5.03
CA LEU A 82 14.36 6.45 4.40
C LEU A 82 15.26 5.34 4.96
N PRO A 83 15.41 5.15 6.29
CA PRO A 83 16.22 4.05 6.82
C PRO A 83 15.74 2.66 6.38
N VAL A 84 14.42 2.46 6.26
CA VAL A 84 13.84 1.21 5.79
C VAL A 84 14.13 1.00 4.31
N ILE A 85 13.97 2.05 3.50
CA ILE A 85 14.30 2.01 2.06
C ILE A 85 15.79 1.79 1.83
N GLU A 86 16.68 2.40 2.61
CA GLU A 86 18.13 2.18 2.54
C GLU A 86 18.50 0.74 2.91
N SER A 87 17.90 0.19 3.97
CA SER A 87 18.07 -1.23 4.33
C SER A 87 17.60 -2.17 3.22
N LEU A 88 16.46 -1.85 2.60
CA LEU A 88 15.94 -2.60 1.46
C LEU A 88 16.87 -2.49 0.23
N CYS A 89 17.40 -1.29 -0.07
CA CYS A 89 18.38 -1.09 -1.14
C CYS A 89 19.65 -1.93 -0.90
N ALA A 90 20.20 -1.90 0.33
CA ALA A 90 21.38 -2.67 0.68
C ALA A 90 21.15 -4.18 0.56
N SER A 91 19.99 -4.67 1.01
CA SER A 91 19.59 -6.06 0.84
C SER A 91 19.49 -6.42 -0.64
N MET A 92 18.81 -5.59 -1.44
CA MET A 92 18.59 -5.82 -2.88
C MET A 92 19.87 -5.75 -3.73
N GLY A 93 20.87 -4.99 -3.29
CA GLY A 93 22.17 -4.89 -3.96
C GLY A 93 23.06 -6.12 -3.84
N HIS A 94 22.67 -7.13 -3.04
CA HIS A 94 23.47 -8.33 -2.85
C HIS A 94 23.55 -9.17 -4.15
N PRO A 95 24.75 -9.59 -4.60
CA PRO A 95 24.92 -10.34 -5.86
C PRO A 95 24.11 -11.64 -5.95
N ASP A 96 23.88 -12.31 -4.83
CA ASP A 96 23.10 -13.55 -4.76
C ASP A 96 21.62 -13.37 -5.13
N ARG A 97 21.14 -12.13 -5.23
CA ARG A 97 19.78 -11.84 -5.69
C ARG A 97 19.66 -11.84 -7.21
N VAL A 98 20.75 -11.77 -7.97
CA VAL A 98 20.71 -11.82 -9.44
C VAL A 98 20.38 -13.23 -9.91
N LEU A 99 19.31 -13.36 -10.69
CA LEU A 99 18.91 -14.59 -11.35
C LEU A 99 19.12 -14.48 -12.88
N PRO A 100 19.30 -15.61 -13.59
CA PRO A 100 19.41 -15.62 -15.05
C PRO A 100 18.24 -14.91 -15.73
N GLY A 101 18.53 -14.09 -16.75
CA GLY A 101 17.52 -13.36 -17.53
C GLY A 101 17.17 -11.97 -17.00
N GLY A 102 17.95 -11.41 -16.08
CA GLY A 102 17.70 -10.07 -15.51
C GLY A 102 16.60 -10.07 -14.45
N TYR A 103 16.40 -11.20 -13.78
CA TYR A 103 15.42 -11.35 -12.70
C TYR A 103 16.10 -11.18 -11.34
N PHE A 104 15.33 -10.79 -10.33
CA PHE A 104 15.80 -10.64 -8.97
C PHE A 104 15.06 -11.57 -8.00
N TYR A 105 15.81 -12.20 -7.10
CA TYR A 105 15.24 -12.96 -6.00
C TYR A 105 14.82 -12.01 -4.87
N ILE A 106 13.50 -11.86 -4.70
CA ILE A 106 12.87 -10.98 -3.70
C ILE A 106 11.92 -11.73 -2.76
N THR A 107 11.79 -13.05 -2.90
CA THR A 107 10.76 -13.84 -2.19
C THR A 107 10.95 -13.80 -0.67
N ASP A 108 12.19 -13.81 -0.20
CA ASP A 108 12.55 -13.67 1.22
C ASP A 108 12.21 -12.29 1.78
N ILE A 109 12.34 -11.24 0.97
CA ILE A 109 11.94 -9.87 1.33
C ILE A 109 10.43 -9.78 1.48
N LEU A 110 9.69 -10.30 0.49
CA LEU A 110 8.22 -10.32 0.51
C LEU A 110 7.65 -11.19 1.65
N GLY A 111 8.44 -12.15 2.14
CA GLY A 111 8.10 -13.01 3.26
C GLY A 111 8.28 -12.39 4.65
N GLN A 112 8.81 -11.17 4.77
CA GLN A 112 9.08 -10.52 6.07
C GLN A 112 7.89 -9.65 6.51
N PRO A 113 7.10 -10.06 7.53
CA PRO A 113 5.86 -9.34 7.88
C PRO A 113 6.11 -7.92 8.41
N ALA A 114 7.19 -7.72 9.18
CA ALA A 114 7.56 -6.40 9.69
C ALA A 114 7.86 -5.43 8.55
N LEU A 115 8.67 -5.86 7.58
CA LEU A 115 8.99 -5.07 6.39
C LEU A 115 7.74 -4.81 5.53
N MET A 116 6.89 -5.82 5.32
CA MET A 116 5.63 -5.62 4.57
C MET A 116 4.70 -4.64 5.28
N ASN A 117 4.65 -4.64 6.61
CA ASN A 117 3.91 -3.64 7.38
C ASN A 117 4.45 -2.23 7.15
N ASP A 118 5.78 -2.05 7.13
CA ASP A 118 6.41 -0.75 6.85
C ASP A 118 6.16 -0.30 5.40
N VAL A 119 6.32 -1.19 4.42
CA VAL A 119 6.00 -0.96 3.00
C VAL A 119 4.53 -0.57 2.82
N GLY A 120 3.62 -1.30 3.46
CA GLY A 120 2.19 -1.01 3.42
C GLY A 120 1.85 0.35 4.02
N ARG A 121 2.52 0.72 5.12
CA ARG A 121 2.37 2.04 5.74
C ARG A 121 2.90 3.17 4.86
N MET A 122 4.01 2.97 4.16
CA MET A 122 4.54 3.92 3.17
C MET A 122 3.53 4.16 2.05
N PHE A 123 3.01 3.10 1.42
CA PHE A 123 2.01 3.26 0.36
C PHE A 123 0.72 3.90 0.88
N ALA A 124 0.22 3.48 2.05
CA ALA A 124 -0.95 4.12 2.66
C ALA A 124 -0.71 5.62 2.91
N SER A 125 0.48 6.00 3.37
CA SER A 125 0.87 7.40 3.57
C SER A 125 0.90 8.19 2.26
N ALA A 126 1.57 7.64 1.22
CA ALA A 126 1.69 8.27 -0.09
C ALA A 126 0.33 8.50 -0.77
N PHE A 127 -0.63 7.59 -0.54
CA PHE A 127 -1.96 7.66 -1.13
C PHE A 127 -3.06 8.09 -0.15
N ALA A 128 -2.71 8.61 1.04
CA ALA A 128 -3.68 8.98 2.07
C ALA A 128 -4.67 10.08 1.63
N GLY A 129 -4.24 10.95 0.70
CA GLY A 129 -5.07 12.00 0.12
C GLY A 129 -5.92 11.53 -1.08
N CYS A 130 -5.69 10.31 -1.55
CA CYS A 130 -6.43 9.74 -2.67
C CYS A 130 -7.73 9.10 -2.18
N ASN A 131 -8.76 9.25 -3.01
CA ASN A 131 -10.03 8.58 -2.80
C ASN A 131 -9.95 7.14 -3.34
N ILE A 132 -9.81 6.16 -2.46
CA ILE A 132 -9.61 4.75 -2.81
C ILE A 132 -10.71 3.90 -2.16
N ASP A 133 -11.26 2.96 -2.92
CA ASP A 133 -12.27 2.02 -2.46
C ASP A 133 -11.72 0.60 -2.24
N VAL A 134 -10.64 0.25 -2.93
CA VAL A 134 -10.07 -1.10 -2.93
C VAL A 134 -8.61 -1.09 -3.38
N VAL A 135 -7.81 -1.99 -2.79
CA VAL A 135 -6.44 -2.26 -3.24
C VAL A 135 -6.45 -3.49 -4.17
N MET A 136 -5.81 -3.38 -5.33
CA MET A 136 -5.72 -4.45 -6.31
C MET A 136 -4.27 -4.87 -6.54
N THR A 137 -4.05 -6.16 -6.72
CA THR A 137 -2.78 -6.70 -7.21
C THR A 137 -3.03 -7.93 -8.06
N VAL A 138 -2.00 -8.38 -8.79
CA VAL A 138 -2.03 -9.67 -9.49
C VAL A 138 -1.30 -10.71 -8.65
N GLU A 139 -1.78 -11.95 -8.69
CA GLU A 139 -1.09 -13.03 -8.01
C GLU A 139 0.34 -13.24 -8.58
N THR A 140 1.31 -13.68 -7.78
CA THR A 140 1.21 -14.04 -6.35
C THR A 140 2.03 -13.12 -5.45
N LYS A 141 3.11 -12.53 -5.99
CA LYS A 141 4.13 -11.84 -5.20
C LYS A 141 3.69 -10.47 -4.66
N GLY A 142 2.78 -9.77 -5.34
CA GLY A 142 2.21 -8.52 -4.85
C GLY A 142 1.20 -8.68 -3.70
N ILE A 143 0.74 -9.89 -3.39
CA ILE A 143 -0.31 -10.15 -2.38
C ILE A 143 0.08 -9.63 -0.98
N PRO A 144 1.27 -9.92 -0.42
CA PRO A 144 1.65 -9.42 0.90
C PRO A 144 1.66 -7.89 0.98
N ILE A 145 2.11 -7.22 -0.09
CA ILE A 145 2.14 -5.75 -0.21
C ILE A 145 0.71 -5.21 -0.25
N ALA A 146 -0.17 -5.83 -1.02
CA ALA A 146 -1.58 -5.44 -1.13
C ALA A 146 -2.30 -5.52 0.21
N TYR A 147 -2.17 -6.63 0.94
CA TYR A 147 -2.78 -6.78 2.25
C TYR A 147 -2.21 -5.81 3.28
N ALA A 148 -0.89 -5.60 3.31
CA ALA A 148 -0.29 -4.66 4.24
C ALA A 148 -0.75 -3.22 3.95
N THR A 149 -0.79 -2.81 2.68
CA THR A 149 -1.27 -1.48 2.26
C THR A 149 -2.75 -1.30 2.61
N ALA A 150 -3.57 -2.30 2.28
CA ALA A 150 -5.01 -2.27 2.53
C ALA A 150 -5.35 -2.25 4.02
N ALA A 151 -4.55 -2.91 4.87
CA ALA A 151 -4.72 -2.86 6.33
C ALA A 151 -4.52 -1.44 6.88
N HIS A 152 -3.50 -0.71 6.42
CA HIS A 152 -3.27 0.68 6.81
C HIS A 152 -4.32 1.64 6.23
N LEU A 153 -4.84 1.37 5.03
CA LEU A 153 -5.93 2.16 4.42
C LEU A 153 -7.33 1.78 4.96
N ASN A 154 -7.44 0.65 5.67
CA ASN A 154 -8.70 0.01 6.07
C ASN A 154 -9.65 -0.25 4.88
N LEU A 155 -9.12 -0.87 3.82
CA LEU A 155 -9.83 -1.17 2.58
C LEU A 155 -9.82 -2.67 2.25
N PRO A 156 -10.75 -3.16 1.43
CA PRO A 156 -10.69 -4.51 0.88
C PRO A 156 -9.53 -4.69 -0.12
N VAL A 157 -9.15 -5.95 -0.35
CA VAL A 157 -8.18 -6.36 -1.37
C VAL A 157 -8.89 -7.17 -2.47
N VAL A 158 -8.55 -6.87 -3.72
CA VAL A 158 -8.96 -7.66 -4.90
C VAL A 158 -7.73 -8.27 -5.55
N LEU A 159 -7.83 -9.57 -5.88
CA LEU A 159 -6.75 -10.34 -6.47
C LEU A 159 -7.10 -10.68 -7.91
N VAL A 160 -6.30 -10.16 -8.84
CA VAL A 160 -6.34 -10.56 -10.24
C VAL A 160 -5.62 -11.88 -10.41
N ARG A 161 -6.25 -12.81 -11.13
CA ARG A 161 -5.72 -14.15 -11.43
C ARG A 161 -4.99 -14.17 -12.76
N ARG A 162 -3.99 -15.04 -12.91
CA ARG A 162 -3.33 -15.30 -14.20
C ARG A 162 -4.10 -16.32 -15.03
N ASP A 163 -4.83 -17.21 -14.37
CA ASP A 163 -5.65 -18.23 -15.02
C ASP A 163 -7.12 -18.09 -14.60
N HIS A 164 -8.02 -18.54 -15.47
CA HIS A 164 -9.44 -18.57 -15.15
C HIS A 164 -9.74 -19.65 -14.12
N VAL A 165 -10.34 -19.27 -12.99
CA VAL A 165 -10.75 -20.19 -11.93
C VAL A 165 -12.26 -20.43 -11.99
N VAL A 166 -12.68 -21.64 -12.38
CA VAL A 166 -14.10 -22.00 -12.59
C VAL A 166 -14.97 -21.73 -11.37
N THR A 167 -14.42 -21.86 -10.16
CA THR A 167 -15.16 -21.66 -8.91
C THR A 167 -15.52 -20.19 -8.63
N GLU A 168 -14.98 -19.22 -9.37
CA GLU A 168 -15.28 -17.80 -9.20
C GLU A 168 -16.46 -17.30 -10.09
N GLY A 169 -16.95 -18.14 -11.00
CA GLY A 169 -18.10 -17.85 -11.86
C GLY A 169 -17.76 -16.96 -13.05
N SER A 170 -18.70 -16.08 -13.45
CA SER A 170 -18.49 -15.17 -14.59
C SER A 170 -17.32 -14.22 -14.34
N ALA A 171 -16.40 -14.17 -15.30
CA ALA A 171 -15.19 -13.38 -15.21
C ALA A 171 -14.94 -12.55 -16.49
N VAL A 172 -14.13 -11.52 -16.32
CA VAL A 172 -13.54 -10.73 -17.39
C VAL A 172 -12.10 -11.18 -17.54
N SER A 173 -11.66 -11.41 -18.77
CA SER A 173 -10.29 -11.78 -19.10
C SER A 173 -9.74 -10.83 -20.14
N ILE A 174 -8.48 -10.43 -19.97
CA ILE A 174 -7.74 -9.63 -20.94
C ILE A 174 -6.38 -10.26 -21.21
N ASN A 175 -5.79 -9.93 -22.36
CA ASN A 175 -4.42 -10.31 -22.68
C ASN A 175 -3.49 -9.11 -22.52
N TYR A 176 -2.28 -9.35 -22.01
CA TYR A 176 -1.26 -8.34 -21.80
C TYR A 176 0.12 -8.90 -22.10
N VAL A 177 1.09 -8.03 -22.37
CA VAL A 177 2.48 -8.43 -22.58
C VAL A 177 3.25 -8.23 -21.29
N SER A 178 3.80 -9.31 -20.73
CA SER A 178 4.67 -9.22 -19.55
C SER A 178 6.04 -8.69 -19.94
N GLY A 179 6.46 -7.57 -19.34
CA GLY A 179 7.78 -6.99 -19.60
C GLY A 179 8.95 -7.89 -19.21
N SER A 180 8.73 -8.84 -18.30
CA SER A 180 9.76 -9.78 -17.85
C SER A 180 9.96 -10.92 -18.86
N GLN A 181 8.86 -11.47 -19.40
CA GLN A 181 8.90 -12.67 -20.25
C GLN A 181 8.75 -12.38 -21.76
N LYS A 182 8.40 -11.15 -22.15
CA LYS A 182 8.10 -10.77 -23.56
C LYS A 182 7.11 -11.73 -24.25
N SER A 183 6.19 -12.27 -23.46
CA SER A 183 5.15 -13.20 -23.87
C SER A 183 3.77 -12.62 -23.54
N ILE A 184 2.78 -13.07 -24.31
CA ILE A 184 1.37 -12.77 -24.06
C ILE A 184 0.92 -13.64 -22.88
N HIS A 185 0.38 -12.98 -21.86
CA HIS A 185 -0.29 -13.61 -20.73
C HIS A 185 -1.72 -13.14 -20.69
N THR A 186 -2.56 -13.94 -20.05
CA THR A 186 -3.93 -13.57 -19.72
C THR A 186 -3.99 -13.19 -18.25
N MET A 187 -4.86 -12.24 -17.91
CA MET A 187 -5.27 -12.02 -16.54
C MET A 187 -6.78 -11.95 -16.45
N THR A 188 -7.33 -12.42 -15.33
CA THR A 188 -8.77 -12.65 -15.16
C THR A 188 -9.23 -12.13 -13.81
N LEU A 189 -10.42 -11.54 -13.79
CA LEU A 189 -11.08 -11.12 -12.57
C LEU A 189 -12.58 -11.45 -12.63
N ALA A 190 -13.09 -12.09 -11.58
CA ALA A 190 -14.50 -12.39 -11.49
C ALA A 190 -15.34 -11.10 -11.44
N ARG A 191 -16.46 -11.03 -12.17
CA ARG A 191 -17.33 -9.84 -12.22
C ARG A 191 -17.85 -9.42 -10.85
N ARG A 192 -17.98 -10.37 -9.93
CA ARG A 192 -18.42 -10.15 -8.55
C ARG A 192 -17.32 -9.65 -7.60
N ALA A 193 -16.05 -9.75 -8.01
CA ALA A 193 -14.92 -9.45 -7.14
C ALA A 193 -14.67 -7.94 -7.00
N LEU A 194 -15.08 -7.15 -7.99
CA LEU A 194 -14.92 -5.70 -8.00
C LEU A 194 -16.26 -5.04 -8.28
N LYS A 195 -16.63 -4.06 -7.45
CA LYS A 195 -17.81 -3.24 -7.69
C LYS A 195 -17.53 -2.27 -8.85
N GLU A 196 -18.50 -2.08 -9.72
CA GLU A 196 -18.40 -1.10 -10.80
C GLU A 196 -18.07 0.30 -10.26
N ARG A 197 -17.30 1.08 -11.04
CA ARG A 197 -16.91 2.46 -10.69
C ARG A 197 -16.08 2.60 -9.41
N SER A 198 -15.47 1.52 -8.94
CA SER A 198 -14.53 1.57 -7.82
C SER A 198 -13.27 2.35 -8.19
N ARG A 199 -12.72 3.08 -7.22
CA ARG A 199 -11.42 3.75 -7.32
C ARG A 199 -10.35 2.83 -6.76
N VAL A 200 -9.43 2.38 -7.60
CA VAL A 200 -8.54 1.26 -7.32
C VAL A 200 -7.11 1.73 -7.14
N LEU A 201 -6.51 1.41 -6.00
CA LEU A 201 -5.05 1.51 -5.82
C LEU A 201 -4.43 0.20 -6.28
N ILE A 202 -3.62 0.25 -7.34
CA ILE A 202 -2.87 -0.91 -7.80
C ILE A 202 -1.56 -0.98 -7.02
N VAL A 203 -1.20 -2.17 -6.53
CA VAL A 203 0.14 -2.43 -6.01
C VAL A 203 0.78 -3.66 -6.63
N ASP A 204 2.09 -3.62 -6.85
CA ASP A 204 2.84 -4.73 -7.43
C ASP A 204 4.25 -4.86 -6.82
N ASP A 205 4.84 -6.06 -6.90
CA ASP A 205 6.17 -6.30 -6.34
C ASP A 205 7.30 -5.75 -7.22
N PHE A 206 7.18 -5.88 -8.54
CA PHE A 206 8.25 -5.52 -9.47
C PHE A 206 7.73 -4.97 -10.79
N MET A 207 8.15 -3.76 -11.14
CA MET A 207 7.81 -3.12 -12.41
C MET A 207 9.03 -2.96 -13.31
N ARG A 208 8.98 -3.60 -14.49
CA ARG A 208 9.95 -3.40 -15.57
C ARG A 208 9.49 -2.32 -16.56
N ALA A 209 8.69 -2.70 -17.55
CA ALA A 209 8.11 -1.78 -18.54
C ALA A 209 6.68 -1.30 -18.18
N GLY A 210 6.07 -1.91 -17.15
CA GLY A 210 4.69 -1.59 -16.73
C GLY A 210 3.59 -2.40 -17.39
N GLY A 211 3.90 -3.39 -18.25
CA GLY A 211 2.89 -4.16 -19.00
C GLY A 211 1.87 -4.90 -18.13
N THR A 212 2.27 -5.46 -16.97
CA THR A 212 1.35 -6.07 -16.01
C THR A 212 0.38 -5.05 -15.42
N ILE A 213 0.89 -3.89 -15.02
CA ILE A 213 0.07 -2.82 -14.46
C ILE A 213 -0.87 -2.27 -15.53
N HIS A 214 -0.39 -2.04 -16.75
CA HIS A 214 -1.21 -1.63 -17.88
C HIS A 214 -2.34 -2.62 -18.16
N GLY A 215 -2.04 -3.93 -18.11
CA GLY A 215 -3.07 -4.96 -18.17
C GLY A 215 -4.11 -4.78 -17.05
N MET A 216 -3.69 -4.63 -15.79
CA MET A 216 -4.66 -4.36 -14.72
C MET A 216 -5.50 -3.10 -14.98
N MET A 217 -4.92 -2.04 -15.55
CA MET A 217 -5.66 -0.83 -15.94
C MET A 217 -6.70 -1.11 -17.04
N ASP A 218 -6.35 -1.91 -18.05
CA ASP A 218 -7.28 -2.32 -19.10
C ASP A 218 -8.40 -3.20 -18.55
N LEU A 219 -8.08 -4.10 -17.63
CA LEU A 219 -9.06 -4.93 -16.94
C LEU A 219 -10.05 -4.08 -16.13
N LEU A 220 -9.60 -3.00 -15.50
CA LEU A 220 -10.47 -2.08 -14.75
C LEU A 220 -11.47 -1.34 -15.64
N LYS A 221 -11.15 -1.08 -16.91
CA LYS A 221 -12.09 -0.45 -17.86
C LYS A 221 -13.36 -1.28 -18.05
N GLU A 222 -13.24 -2.61 -18.01
CA GLU A 222 -14.37 -3.54 -18.14
C GLU A 222 -15.33 -3.53 -16.93
N PHE A 223 -14.95 -2.84 -15.85
CA PHE A 223 -15.75 -2.61 -14.63
C PHE A 223 -16.15 -1.13 -14.47
N ASP A 224 -15.93 -0.28 -15.48
CA ASP A 224 -16.04 1.18 -15.38
C ASP A 224 -15.24 1.76 -14.20
N ALA A 225 -14.21 1.05 -13.74
CA ALA A 225 -13.41 1.41 -12.57
C ALA A 225 -12.24 2.31 -12.96
N THR A 226 -11.77 3.10 -12.00
CA THR A 226 -10.70 4.10 -12.24
C THR A 226 -9.48 3.80 -11.37
N VAL A 227 -8.29 4.01 -11.93
CA VAL A 227 -7.04 3.90 -11.19
C VAL A 227 -6.86 5.14 -10.33
N ALA A 228 -6.81 4.98 -9.01
CA ALA A 228 -6.59 6.06 -8.04
C ALA A 228 -5.09 6.30 -7.76
N GLY A 229 -4.26 5.30 -8.04
CA GLY A 229 -2.81 5.36 -7.88
C GLY A 229 -2.17 4.01 -8.17
N VAL A 230 -0.85 4.01 -8.31
CA VAL A 230 -0.03 2.81 -8.53
C VAL A 230 1.18 2.86 -7.60
N GLY A 231 1.36 1.83 -6.77
CA GLY A 231 2.52 1.66 -5.89
C GLY A 231 3.31 0.40 -6.26
N VAL A 232 4.63 0.49 -6.45
CA VAL A 232 5.48 -0.65 -6.76
C VAL A 232 6.62 -0.75 -5.77
N LEU A 233 6.90 -1.94 -5.25
CA LEU A 233 8.03 -2.10 -4.32
C LEU A 233 9.35 -1.80 -5.05
N VAL A 234 9.51 -2.40 -6.23
CA VAL A 234 10.74 -2.34 -7.01
C VAL A 234 10.45 -1.88 -8.44
N GLU A 235 11.18 -0.88 -8.94
CA GLU A 235 11.18 -0.52 -10.36
C GLU A 235 12.55 -0.78 -11.02
N SER A 236 12.55 -1.03 -12.34
CA SER A 236 13.77 -1.25 -13.13
C SER A 236 14.15 -0.01 -13.96
N GLU A 237 15.46 0.30 -14.03
CA GLU A 237 16.02 1.32 -14.94
C GLU A 237 16.38 0.81 -16.33
N ASP A 238 16.26 -0.50 -16.57
CA ASP A 238 16.71 -1.13 -17.81
C ASP A 238 15.80 -0.84 -19.02
N VAL A 239 14.73 -0.06 -18.82
CA VAL A 239 13.75 0.33 -19.83
C VAL A 239 13.81 1.83 -20.04
N SER A 240 13.94 2.27 -21.29
CA SER A 240 13.94 3.70 -21.62
C SER A 240 12.60 4.34 -21.25
N ASN A 241 12.59 5.65 -21.00
CA ASN A 241 11.34 6.37 -20.71
C ASN A 241 10.33 6.28 -21.87
N GLU A 242 10.78 6.09 -23.11
CA GLU A 242 9.92 5.95 -24.29
C GLU A 242 9.23 4.58 -24.36
N GLU A 243 9.87 3.54 -23.82
CA GLU A 243 9.34 2.18 -23.76
C GLU A 243 8.47 1.93 -22.50
N ARG A 244 8.44 2.89 -21.57
CA ARG A 244 7.72 2.78 -20.31
C ARG A 244 6.23 3.08 -20.52
N LEU A 245 5.38 2.15 -20.11
CA LEU A 245 3.92 2.22 -20.33
C LEU A 245 3.16 3.01 -19.24
N LEU A 246 3.87 3.48 -18.21
CA LEU A 246 3.29 4.16 -17.06
C LEU A 246 4.26 5.21 -16.50
N THR A 247 3.78 6.42 -16.25
CA THR A 247 4.58 7.53 -15.73
C THR A 247 4.13 8.04 -14.35
N ASP A 248 2.86 7.85 -14.00
CA ASP A 248 2.33 8.23 -12.68
C ASP A 248 2.23 7.01 -11.76
N TYR A 249 3.29 6.77 -11.00
CA TYR A 249 3.39 5.71 -10.00
C TYR A 249 4.34 6.12 -8.89
N VAL A 250 4.26 5.40 -7.77
CA VAL A 250 5.17 5.53 -6.62
C VAL A 250 5.99 4.25 -6.52
N SER A 251 7.32 4.35 -6.48
CA SER A 251 8.26 3.26 -6.28
C SER A 251 9.08 3.45 -5.00
N LEU A 252 9.32 2.38 -4.25
CA LEU A 252 10.15 2.47 -3.03
C LEU A 252 11.64 2.33 -3.33
N ILE A 253 12.01 1.40 -4.20
CA ILE A 253 13.39 1.24 -4.67
C ILE A 253 13.46 1.14 -6.18
N ARG A 254 14.61 1.51 -6.71
CA ARG A 254 14.95 1.46 -8.13
C ARG A 254 16.23 0.64 -8.33
N VAL A 255 16.15 -0.30 -9.26
CA VAL A 255 17.21 -1.26 -9.56
C VAL A 255 17.76 -0.97 -10.96
N GLY A 256 19.06 -0.70 -11.02
CA GLY A 256 19.80 -0.46 -12.25
C GLY A 256 20.28 -1.74 -12.92
N THR A 257 21.03 -1.56 -14.00
CA THR A 257 21.63 -2.65 -14.78
C THR A 257 22.62 -3.45 -13.94
N VAL A 258 22.63 -4.76 -14.12
CA VAL A 258 23.61 -5.66 -13.49
C VAL A 258 24.97 -5.51 -14.16
N ASP A 259 26.03 -5.26 -13.39
CA ASP A 259 27.40 -5.30 -13.90
C ASP A 259 27.79 -6.75 -14.22
N ALA A 260 28.07 -7.02 -15.50
CA ALA A 260 28.39 -8.35 -16.00
C ALA A 260 29.68 -8.95 -15.40
N ARG A 261 30.61 -8.13 -14.87
CA ARG A 261 31.88 -8.56 -14.30
C ARG A 261 31.78 -8.81 -12.79
N THR A 262 31.14 -7.89 -12.07
CA THR A 262 31.08 -7.93 -10.60
C THR A 262 29.82 -8.60 -10.07
N ARG A 263 28.81 -8.81 -10.94
CA ARG A 263 27.42 -9.16 -10.57
C ARG A 263 26.81 -8.19 -9.55
N HIS A 264 27.41 -7.01 -9.40
CA HIS A 264 26.90 -5.99 -8.51
C HIS A 264 25.73 -5.28 -9.18
N ILE A 265 24.71 -4.97 -8.38
CA ILE A 265 23.50 -4.29 -8.83
C ILE A 265 23.50 -2.91 -8.20
N MET A 266 23.36 -1.86 -9.01
CA MET A 266 23.11 -0.53 -8.46
C MET A 266 21.66 -0.46 -7.98
N VAL A 267 21.45 -0.23 -6.68
CA VAL A 267 20.12 -0.05 -6.11
C VAL A 267 20.07 1.27 -5.38
N LYS A 268 19.03 2.05 -5.62
CA LYS A 268 18.82 3.37 -5.01
C LYS A 268 17.35 3.55 -4.62
N PRO A 269 17.02 4.53 -3.76
CA PRO A 269 15.65 4.91 -3.49
C PRO A 269 14.87 5.18 -4.79
N GLY A 270 13.60 4.78 -4.80
CA GLY A 270 12.65 5.09 -5.88
C GLY A 270 12.15 6.52 -5.80
N ASN A 271 11.03 6.79 -6.48
CA ASN A 271 10.43 8.14 -6.55
C ASN A 271 9.48 8.47 -5.39
N TYR A 272 9.44 7.65 -4.33
CA TYR A 272 8.61 7.87 -3.14
C TYR A 272 8.77 9.27 -2.53
N PHE A 273 9.98 9.82 -2.59
CA PHE A 273 10.31 11.14 -2.04
C PHE A 273 10.16 12.29 -3.05
N ASP A 274 9.82 12.02 -4.31
CA ASP A 274 9.80 13.04 -5.37
C ASP A 274 8.55 13.93 -5.31
N LYS A 275 7.52 13.52 -4.56
CA LYS A 275 6.22 14.21 -4.43
C LYS A 275 6.08 15.06 -3.14
N GLU A 276 7.16 15.21 -2.37
CA GLU A 276 7.22 16.11 -1.20
C GLU A 276 7.81 17.49 -1.52
#